data_AF-A0A7K6Q1T3-F1
#
_entry.id   AF-A0A7K6Q1T3-F1
#
_cell.length_a   1.000
_cell.length_b   1.000
_cell.length_c   1.000
_cell.angle_alpha   90.00
_cell.angle_beta   90.00
_cell.angle_gamma   90.00
#
_symmetry.space_group_name_H-M   'P 1'
#
loop_
_entity.id
_entity.type
_entity.pdbx_description
1 polymer ?
#
loop_
_entity_poly.entity_id
_entity_poly.type
_entity_poly.pdbx_seq_one_letter_code
_entity_poly.pdbx_strand_id
1 'polypeptide(L)'
;QVLATDMSKHMNLLADLKTMVETKKVTSLGVLLLDNYSDRIQVLQNMVHCADLSNPTKPLELYRQWTDRIMVEFFHQGDREREKGMEISPMCDKHTASVEKSQVGRRPGDKAGDAGPGRGLSSASPQVGFIDFIAHPLWETWADLVHPDAQELLDTLEDNREWYQSMIPRSPSPPP
;
A
#
# COMPACT_ATOMS: atom_id res chain seq x y z
N GLN A 1 5.09 19.13 8.66
CA GLN A 1 4.81 17.73 9.07
C GLN A 1 3.45 17.30 8.55
N VAL A 2 2.33 17.98 8.86
CA VAL A 2 1.01 17.65 8.26
C VAL A 2 0.98 17.77 6.73
N LEU A 3 1.66 18.75 6.13
CA LEU A 3 1.75 18.88 4.66
C LEU A 3 2.53 17.73 3.97
N ALA A 4 3.25 16.90 4.72
CA ALA A 4 4.01 15.79 4.16
C ALA A 4 3.17 14.52 3.94
N THR A 5 1.96 14.45 4.52
CA THR A 5 0.98 13.37 4.28
C THR A 5 0.13 13.64 3.04
N ASP A 6 0.34 14.77 2.35
CA ASP A 6 -0.29 15.04 1.07
C ASP A 6 0.37 14.14 0.00
N MET A 7 -0.42 13.23 -0.57
CA MET A 7 0.01 12.33 -1.63
C MET A 7 0.54 13.07 -2.87
N SER A 8 0.17 14.34 -3.09
CA SER A 8 0.74 15.18 -4.15
C SER A 8 2.25 15.43 -3.99
N LYS A 9 2.78 15.27 -2.77
CA LYS A 9 4.20 15.45 -2.44
C LYS A 9 4.98 14.14 -2.37
N HIS A 10 4.31 12.99 -2.45
CA HIS A 10 4.93 11.67 -2.26
C HIS A 10 6.18 11.47 -3.14
N MET A 11 6.08 11.75 -4.45
CA MET A 11 7.21 11.52 -5.37
C MET A 11 8.42 12.41 -5.09
N ASN A 12 8.20 13.65 -4.64
CA ASN A 12 9.29 14.56 -4.27
C ASN A 12 9.95 14.09 -2.97
N LEU A 13 9.16 13.74 -1.95
CA LEU A 13 9.66 13.21 -0.68
C LEU A 13 10.49 11.94 -0.90
N LEU A 14 10.01 11.04 -1.77
CA LEU A 14 10.72 9.81 -2.12
C LEU A 14 12.03 10.08 -2.86
N ALA A 15 12.03 11.00 -3.83
CA ALA A 15 13.24 11.37 -4.56
C ALA A 15 14.31 11.95 -3.61
N ASP A 16 13.90 12.88 -2.75
CA ASP A 16 14.81 13.48 -1.76
C ASP A 16 15.36 12.40 -0.81
N LEU A 17 14.50 11.48 -0.34
CA LEU A 17 14.90 10.37 0.52
C LEU A 17 15.92 9.45 -0.15
N LYS A 18 15.74 9.11 -1.44
CA LYS A 18 16.71 8.32 -2.21
C LYS A 18 18.07 9.02 -2.28
N THR A 19 18.09 10.32 -2.58
CA THR A 19 19.34 11.11 -2.57
C THR A 19 20.00 11.11 -1.19
N MET A 20 19.21 11.15 -0.11
CA MET A 20 19.75 11.06 1.25
C MET A 20 20.38 9.69 1.53
N VAL A 21 19.76 8.60 1.09
CA VAL A 21 20.33 7.24 1.22
C VAL A 21 21.68 7.13 0.50
N GLU A 22 21.79 7.67 -0.71
CA GLU A 22 23.03 7.67 -1.50
C GLU A 22 24.17 8.48 -0.84
N THR A 23 23.80 9.55 -0.12
CA THR A 23 24.76 10.47 0.52
C THR A 23 24.91 10.26 2.02
N LYS A 24 24.31 9.19 2.57
CA LYS A 24 24.21 8.97 4.01
C LYS A 24 25.59 8.89 4.66
N LYS A 25 25.77 9.66 5.72
CA LYS A 25 26.92 9.56 6.62
C LYS A 25 26.47 8.83 7.87
N VAL A 26 27.20 7.79 8.22
CA VAL A 26 26.93 6.99 9.41
C VAL A 26 28.07 7.21 10.40
N THR A 27 27.73 7.39 11.66
CA THR A 27 28.71 7.45 12.75
C THR A 27 29.41 6.10 12.92
N SER A 28 30.50 6.07 13.68
CA SER A 28 31.17 4.81 14.06
C SER A 28 30.28 3.82 14.83
N LEU A 29 29.14 4.29 15.35
CA LEU A 29 28.15 3.49 16.08
C LEU A 29 27.00 2.99 15.18
N GLY A 30 27.06 3.20 13.86
CA GLY A 30 25.98 2.79 12.96
C GLY A 30 24.79 3.75 12.91
N VAL A 31 24.85 4.89 13.61
CA VAL A 31 23.75 5.87 13.69
C VAL A 31 23.86 6.89 12.56
N LEU A 32 22.73 7.19 11.90
CA LEU A 32 22.61 8.21 10.87
C LEU A 32 22.98 9.60 11.41
N LEU A 33 23.89 10.27 10.70
CA LEU A 33 24.41 11.58 11.09
C LEU A 33 23.67 12.68 10.34
N LEU A 34 22.88 13.46 11.08
CA LEU A 34 22.01 14.52 10.57
C LEU A 34 22.50 15.89 11.08
N ASP A 35 23.45 16.47 10.36
CA ASP A 35 24.22 17.65 10.83
C ASP A 35 23.47 18.97 10.66
N ASN A 36 22.54 19.03 9.72
CA ASN A 36 21.83 20.27 9.40
C ASN A 36 20.31 20.12 9.59
N TYR A 37 19.63 21.26 9.69
CA TYR A 37 18.18 21.30 9.88
C TYR A 37 17.41 20.69 8.71
N SER A 38 17.91 20.84 7.47
CA SER A 38 17.28 20.32 6.25
C SER A 38 17.20 18.79 6.28
N ASP A 39 18.30 18.12 6.63
CA ASP A 39 18.34 16.66 6.71
C ASP A 39 17.41 16.16 7.82
N ARG A 40 17.45 16.82 8.98
CA ARG A 40 16.58 16.46 10.12
C ARG A 40 15.11 16.60 9.77
N ILE A 41 14.70 17.71 9.15
CA ILE A 41 13.30 17.92 8.81
C ILE A 41 12.84 16.96 7.70
N GLN A 42 13.71 16.63 6.74
CA GLN A 42 13.42 15.68 5.67
C GLN A 42 13.23 14.25 6.20
N VAL A 43 14.08 13.80 7.14
CA VAL A 43 13.88 12.49 7.80
C VAL A 43 12.56 12.48 8.59
N LEU A 44 12.26 13.54 9.34
CA LEU A 44 11.00 13.63 10.10
C LEU A 44 9.76 13.65 9.20
N GLN A 45 9.83 14.32 8.04
CA GLN A 45 8.75 14.32 7.06
C GLN A 45 8.51 12.93 6.49
N ASN A 46 9.58 12.23 6.08
CA ASN A 46 9.48 10.86 5.58
C ASN A 46 9.02 9.88 6.66
N MET A 47 9.43 10.06 7.92
CA MET A 47 8.97 9.23 9.04
C MET A 47 7.44 9.33 9.23
N VAL A 48 6.90 10.55 9.23
CA VAL A 48 5.45 10.77 9.35
C VAL A 48 4.72 10.22 8.12
N HIS A 49 5.29 10.37 6.93
CA HIS A 49 4.72 9.83 5.69
C HIS A 49 4.69 8.30 5.67
N CYS A 50 5.77 7.66 6.10
CA CYS A 50 5.82 6.20 6.28
C CYS A 50 4.78 5.75 7.29
N ALA A 51 4.60 6.49 8.39
CA ALA A 51 3.58 6.17 9.40
C ALA A 51 2.16 6.22 8.81
N ASP A 52 1.86 7.24 8.00
CA ASP A 52 0.57 7.39 7.30
C ASP A 52 0.32 6.26 6.28
N LEU A 53 1.38 5.82 5.60
CA LEU A 53 1.37 4.72 4.62
C LEU A 53 1.80 3.36 5.21
N SER A 54 1.66 3.18 6.53
CA SER A 54 2.12 1.96 7.23
C SER A 54 1.12 0.82 7.23
N ASN A 55 -0.12 1.03 6.77
CA ASN A 55 -1.16 -0.01 6.83
C ASN A 55 -0.72 -1.34 6.17
N PRO A 56 -0.08 -1.32 4.98
CA PRO A 56 0.35 -2.55 4.33
C PRO A 56 1.54 -3.26 4.99
N THR A 57 2.25 -2.61 5.93
CA THR A 57 3.39 -3.19 6.66
C THR A 57 2.99 -3.83 7.99
N LYS A 58 1.69 -3.83 8.32
CA LYS A 58 1.15 -4.44 9.55
C LYS A 58 0.78 -5.90 9.31
N PRO A 59 0.65 -6.71 10.39
CA PRO A 59 0.10 -8.06 10.28
C PRO A 59 -1.20 -8.08 9.48
N LEU A 60 -1.34 -9.09 8.62
CA LEU A 60 -2.41 -9.17 7.62
C LEU A 60 -3.81 -8.93 8.18
N GLU A 61 -4.12 -9.41 9.39
CA GLU A 61 -5.41 -9.21 10.04
C GLU A 61 -5.73 -7.71 10.26
N LEU A 62 -4.74 -6.92 10.67
CA LEU A 62 -4.90 -5.48 10.83
C LEU A 62 -4.97 -4.78 9.48
N TYR A 63 -4.11 -5.16 8.53
CA TYR A 63 -4.11 -4.55 7.21
C TYR A 63 -5.47 -4.73 6.51
N ARG A 64 -6.05 -5.94 6.57
CA ARG A 64 -7.39 -6.21 6.04
C ARG A 64 -8.47 -5.31 6.62
N GLN A 65 -8.44 -5.05 7.93
CA GLN A 65 -9.39 -4.13 8.56
C GLN A 65 -9.25 -2.69 8.04
N TRP A 66 -8.01 -2.23 7.80
CA TRP A 66 -7.76 -0.92 7.19
C TRP A 66 -8.23 -0.88 5.73
N THR A 67 -7.95 -1.92 4.95
CA THR A 67 -8.43 -2.06 3.57
C THR A 67 -9.96 -2.03 3.51
N ASP A 68 -10.66 -2.73 4.39
CA ASP A 68 -12.13 -2.71 4.43
C ASP A 68 -12.66 -1.30 4.73
N ARG A 69 -12.03 -0.58 5.68
CA ARG A 69 -12.44 0.80 6.04
C ARG A 69 -12.24 1.77 4.88
N ILE A 70 -11.09 1.74 4.22
CA ILE A 70 -10.80 2.68 3.11
C ILE A 70 -11.68 2.41 1.90
N MET A 71 -11.98 1.14 1.61
CA MET A 71 -12.90 0.79 0.51
C MET A 71 -14.32 1.27 0.80
N VAL A 72 -14.79 1.17 2.04
CA VAL A 72 -16.10 1.73 2.45
C VAL A 72 -16.13 3.24 2.23
N GLU A 73 -15.06 3.96 2.59
CA GLU A 73 -14.96 5.40 2.39
C GLU A 73 -14.98 5.77 0.90
N PHE A 74 -14.21 5.06 0.06
CA PHE A 74 -14.19 5.27 -1.39
C PHE A 74 -15.56 5.01 -2.02
N PHE A 75 -16.26 3.96 -1.61
CA PHE A 75 -17.60 3.69 -2.14
C PHE A 75 -18.63 4.74 -1.73
N HIS A 76 -18.55 5.25 -0.50
CA HIS A 76 -19.40 6.38 -0.10
C HIS A 76 -19.07 7.65 -0.90
N GLN A 77 -17.81 7.89 -1.24
CA GLN A 77 -17.43 8.99 -2.13
C GLN A 77 -18.03 8.79 -3.53
N GLY A 78 -17.90 7.61 -4.11
CA GLY A 78 -18.45 7.32 -5.45
C GLY A 78 -19.97 7.39 -5.52
N ASP A 79 -20.68 7.01 -4.45
CA ASP A 79 -22.12 7.20 -4.36
C ASP A 79 -22.50 8.69 -4.37
N ARG A 80 -21.76 9.55 -3.65
CA ARG A 80 -21.97 11.01 -3.66
C ARG A 80 -21.63 11.66 -4.99
N GLU A 81 -20.60 11.20 -5.69
CA GLU A 81 -20.24 11.66 -7.03
C GLU A 81 -21.34 11.31 -8.03
N ARG A 82 -21.86 10.07 -7.97
CA ARG A 82 -22.97 9.60 -8.79
C ARG A 82 -24.25 10.41 -8.56
N GLU A 83 -24.62 10.65 -7.31
CA GLU A 83 -25.81 11.45 -6.96
C GLU A 83 -25.73 12.88 -7.50
N LYS A 84 -24.51 13.43 -7.61
CA LYS A 84 -24.26 14.77 -8.17
C LYS A 84 -24.10 14.78 -9.69
N GLY A 85 -24.20 13.63 -10.36
CA GLY A 85 -23.95 13.52 -11.80
C GLY A 85 -22.51 13.82 -12.20
N MET A 86 -21.56 13.64 -11.28
CA MET A 86 -20.12 13.80 -11.54
C MET A 86 -19.53 12.49 -12.06
N GLU A 87 -18.40 12.58 -12.75
CA GLU A 87 -17.56 11.42 -13.03
C GLU A 87 -17.11 10.80 -11.71
N ILE A 88 -17.25 9.48 -11.56
CA ILE A 88 -16.87 8.77 -10.35
C ILE A 88 -15.36 8.59 -10.34
N SER A 89 -14.73 8.98 -9.23
CA SER A 89 -13.29 8.89 -9.03
C SER A 89 -12.79 7.44 -9.15
N PRO A 90 -11.54 7.23 -9.61
CA PRO A 90 -10.95 5.90 -9.66
C PRO A 90 -11.11 5.15 -8.32
N MET A 91 -11.44 3.86 -8.39
CA MET A 91 -11.65 2.96 -7.24
C MET A 91 -12.84 3.29 -6.32
N CYS A 92 -13.58 4.36 -6.60
CA CYS A 92 -14.76 4.78 -5.83
C CYS A 92 -16.06 4.14 -6.31
N ASP A 93 -16.06 3.50 -7.49
CA ASP A 93 -17.26 2.81 -7.98
C ASP A 93 -17.32 1.34 -7.51
N LYS A 94 -18.22 1.07 -6.56
CA LYS A 94 -18.53 -0.28 -6.07
C LYS A 94 -19.03 -1.25 -7.15
N HIS A 95 -19.59 -0.73 -8.24
CA HIS A 95 -20.15 -1.55 -9.32
C HIS A 95 -19.04 -2.03 -10.27
N THR A 96 -18.09 -1.20 -10.66
CA THR A 96 -16.96 -1.62 -11.50
C THR A 96 -15.92 -2.42 -10.72
N ALA A 97 -15.69 -2.10 -9.43
CA ALA A 97 -14.83 -2.88 -8.54
C ALA A 97 -15.33 -4.32 -8.30
N SER A 98 -16.62 -4.59 -8.57
CA SER A 98 -17.24 -5.91 -8.39
C SER A 98 -17.37 -6.75 -9.67
N VAL A 99 -17.15 -6.16 -10.86
CA VAL A 99 -17.52 -6.78 -12.16
C VAL A 99 -16.53 -7.85 -12.65
N GLU A 100 -15.36 -8.01 -12.04
CA GLU A 100 -14.50 -9.20 -12.28
C GLU A 100 -15.06 -10.52 -11.68
N LYS A 101 -16.32 -10.54 -11.22
CA LYS A 101 -16.99 -11.73 -10.65
C LYS A 101 -18.21 -12.21 -11.43
N SER A 102 -18.00 -12.74 -12.63
CA SER A 102 -18.93 -13.74 -13.17
C SER A 102 -18.21 -14.68 -14.13
N GLN A 103 -17.57 -15.70 -13.56
CA GLN A 103 -17.11 -16.98 -14.13
C GLN A 103 -15.68 -17.25 -13.68
N VAL A 104 -15.52 -18.19 -12.73
CA VAL A 104 -14.52 -19.27 -12.77
C VAL A 104 -14.73 -20.11 -11.50
N GLY A 105 -14.91 -21.41 -11.70
CA GLY A 105 -15.42 -22.35 -10.71
C GLY A 105 -14.54 -22.56 -9.48
N ARG A 106 -15.19 -22.81 -8.34
CA ARG A 106 -14.56 -23.36 -7.14
C ARG A 106 -13.95 -24.73 -7.48
N ARG A 107 -12.68 -24.95 -7.15
CA ARG A 107 -12.13 -26.32 -7.09
C ARG A 107 -12.66 -27.02 -5.84
N PRO A 108 -12.97 -28.33 -5.89
CA PRO A 108 -13.35 -29.08 -4.69
C PRO A 108 -12.07 -29.41 -3.91
N GLY A 109 -11.87 -28.78 -2.75
CA GLY A 109 -10.74 -29.13 -1.86
C GLY A 109 -10.36 -28.10 -0.80
N ASP A 110 -10.70 -26.83 -1.01
CA ASP A 110 -10.32 -25.77 -0.06
C ASP A 110 -11.23 -25.83 1.18
N LYS A 111 -10.64 -26.20 2.33
CA LYS A 111 -11.33 -26.18 3.61
C LYS A 111 -11.80 -24.75 3.91
N ALA A 112 -13.10 -24.62 4.16
CA ALA A 112 -13.74 -23.41 4.65
C ALA A 112 -13.20 -23.07 6.05
N GLY A 113 -12.13 -22.28 6.10
CA GLY A 113 -11.64 -21.63 7.30
C GLY A 113 -11.33 -20.18 6.96
N ASP A 114 -12.22 -19.28 7.37
CA ASP A 114 -12.04 -17.83 7.47
C ASP A 114 -12.20 -16.92 6.22
N ALA A 115 -12.47 -17.45 5.04
CA ALA A 115 -12.95 -16.62 3.93
C ALA A 115 -14.46 -16.34 4.06
N GLY A 116 -14.81 -15.29 4.80
CA GLY A 116 -16.17 -14.72 4.81
C GLY A 116 -16.69 -14.41 3.39
N PRO A 117 -18.03 -14.36 3.18
CA PRO A 117 -18.62 -14.41 1.86
C PRO A 117 -18.28 -13.15 1.06
N GLY A 118 -17.47 -13.31 0.01
CA GLY A 118 -17.53 -12.49 -1.20
C GLY A 118 -17.01 -11.06 -1.17
N ARG A 119 -16.41 -10.55 -0.08
CA ARG A 119 -15.94 -9.14 -0.02
C ARG A 119 -14.45 -8.91 -0.34
N GLY A 120 -13.60 -9.93 -0.23
CA GLY A 120 -12.13 -9.73 -0.34
C GLY A 120 -11.53 -9.59 -1.74
N LEU A 121 -12.15 -10.16 -2.79
CA LEU A 121 -11.53 -10.13 -4.13
C LEU A 121 -11.63 -8.77 -4.83
N SER A 122 -12.65 -7.95 -4.55
CA SER A 122 -12.87 -6.67 -5.25
C SER A 122 -11.87 -5.58 -4.85
N SER A 123 -11.19 -5.75 -3.71
CA SER A 123 -10.17 -4.81 -3.22
C SER A 123 -8.74 -5.27 -3.53
N ALA A 124 -8.54 -6.49 -4.00
CA ALA A 124 -7.22 -7.08 -4.14
C ALA A 124 -6.34 -6.39 -5.19
N SER A 125 -6.85 -6.19 -6.40
CA SER A 125 -6.12 -5.52 -7.49
C SER A 125 -5.70 -4.07 -7.13
N PRO A 126 -6.60 -3.24 -6.55
CA PRO A 126 -6.23 -1.96 -5.94
C PRO A 126 -5.06 -2.01 -4.95
N GLN A 127 -5.08 -2.96 -4.01
CA GLN A 127 -4.05 -3.03 -2.97
C GLN A 127 -2.69 -3.43 -3.55
N VAL A 128 -2.65 -4.35 -4.51
CA VAL A 128 -1.39 -4.73 -5.20
C VAL A 128 -0.78 -3.52 -5.90
N GLY A 129 -1.58 -2.76 -6.66
CA GLY A 129 -1.09 -1.55 -7.33
C GLY A 129 -0.62 -0.49 -6.34
N PHE A 130 -1.33 -0.28 -5.23
CA PHE A 130 -0.89 0.65 -4.19
C PHE A 130 0.44 0.23 -3.56
N ILE A 131 0.62 -1.06 -3.28
CA ILE A 131 1.89 -1.55 -2.74
C ILE A 131 3.01 -1.36 -3.76
N ASP A 132 2.82 -1.80 -5.00
CA ASP A 132 3.87 -1.78 -6.03
C ASP A 132 4.34 -0.37 -6.38
N PHE A 133 3.42 0.60 -6.47
CA PHE A 133 3.74 1.93 -6.99
C PHE A 133 3.91 3.01 -5.92
N ILE A 134 3.45 2.77 -4.69
CA ILE A 134 3.47 3.78 -3.62
C ILE A 134 4.16 3.25 -2.37
N ALA A 135 3.65 2.16 -1.77
CA ALA A 135 4.12 1.74 -0.45
C ALA A 135 5.52 1.10 -0.50
N HIS A 136 5.74 0.17 -1.42
CA HIS A 136 7.00 -0.59 -1.53
C HIS A 136 8.18 0.32 -1.85
N PRO A 137 8.17 1.20 -2.87
CA PRO A 137 9.32 2.06 -3.14
C PRO A 137 9.69 2.97 -1.96
N LEU A 138 8.70 3.43 -1.19
CA LEU A 138 8.91 4.23 0.00
C LEU A 138 9.53 3.41 1.13
N TRP A 139 8.94 2.25 1.47
CA TRP A 139 9.41 1.42 2.57
C TRP A 139 10.76 0.75 2.29
N GLU A 140 11.04 0.39 1.03
CA GLU A 140 12.36 -0.07 0.59
C GLU A 140 13.42 1.02 0.82
N THR A 141 13.17 2.24 0.34
CA THR A 141 14.10 3.37 0.53
C THR A 141 14.28 3.72 2.02
N TRP A 142 13.20 3.66 2.80
CA TRP A 142 13.27 3.86 4.25
C TRP A 142 14.09 2.77 4.94
N ALA A 143 13.90 1.50 4.56
CA ALA A 143 14.66 0.38 5.08
C ALA A 143 16.15 0.51 4.76
N ASP A 144 16.51 0.97 3.57
CA ASP A 144 17.90 1.27 3.22
C ASP A 144 18.51 2.39 4.08
N LEU A 145 17.71 3.41 4.44
CA LEU A 145 18.18 4.51 5.28
C LEU A 145 18.51 4.02 6.70
N VAL A 146 17.65 3.19 7.29
CA VAL A 146 17.74 2.73 8.68
C VAL A 146 18.20 1.27 8.82
N HIS A 147 18.79 0.69 7.77
CA HIS A 147 19.15 -0.72 7.75
C HIS A 147 20.00 -1.12 8.98
N PRO A 148 19.66 -2.23 9.67
CA PRO A 148 18.64 -3.23 9.32
C PRO A 148 17.27 -3.05 9.99
N ASP A 149 17.02 -1.93 10.66
CA ASP A 149 15.96 -1.80 11.67
C ASP A 149 14.52 -1.95 11.13
N ALA A 150 14.30 -1.69 9.84
CA ALA A 150 12.98 -1.76 9.21
C ALA A 150 12.76 -3.01 8.34
N GLN A 151 13.70 -3.97 8.34
CA GLN A 151 13.61 -5.14 7.45
C GLN A 151 12.35 -5.97 7.70
N GLU A 152 12.00 -6.22 8.97
CA GLU A 152 10.79 -7.00 9.31
C GLU A 152 9.49 -6.34 8.79
N LEU A 153 9.44 -5.01 8.73
CA LEU A 153 8.30 -4.28 8.18
C LEU A 153 8.23 -4.40 6.66
N LEU A 154 9.38 -4.44 5.99
CA LEU A 154 9.47 -4.65 4.54
C LEU A 154 9.12 -6.09 4.18
N ASP A 155 9.61 -7.07 4.93
CA ASP A 155 9.25 -8.49 4.73
C ASP A 155 7.72 -8.69 4.89
N THR A 156 7.12 -8.08 5.92
CA THR A 156 5.66 -8.13 6.13
C THR A 156 4.89 -7.47 4.98
N LEU A 157 5.42 -6.39 4.40
CA LEU A 157 4.83 -5.71 3.25
C LEU A 157 4.78 -6.63 2.03
N GLU A 158 5.89 -7.32 1.76
CA GLU A 158 6.02 -8.28 0.66
C GLU A 158 5.08 -9.46 0.84
N ASP A 159 5.03 -10.06 2.03
CA ASP A 159 4.09 -11.16 2.37
C ASP A 159 2.63 -10.74 2.14
N ASN A 160 2.25 -9.55 2.62
CA ASN A 160 0.90 -9.02 2.42
C ASN A 160 0.59 -8.78 0.94
N ARG A 161 1.55 -8.28 0.16
CA ARG A 161 1.42 -8.07 -1.27
C ARG A 161 1.19 -9.38 -2.01
N GLU A 162 1.96 -10.42 -1.68
CA GLU A 162 1.77 -11.77 -2.25
C GLU A 162 0.41 -12.34 -1.91
N TRP A 163 -0.05 -12.16 -0.66
CA TRP A 163 -1.38 -12.59 -0.26
C TRP A 163 -2.47 -11.91 -1.09
N TYR A 164 -2.43 -10.59 -1.25
CA TYR A 164 -3.39 -9.86 -2.10
C TYR A 164 -3.29 -10.28 -3.57
N GLN A 165 -2.09 -10.49 -4.10
CA GLN A 165 -1.88 -10.99 -5.46
C GLN A 165 -2.50 -12.38 -5.67
N SER A 166 -2.42 -13.26 -4.66
CA SER A 166 -2.98 -14.61 -4.73
C SER A 166 -4.51 -14.64 -4.80
N MET A 167 -5.17 -13.58 -4.33
CA MET A 167 -6.63 -13.44 -4.39
C MET A 167 -7.14 -12.95 -5.75
N ILE A 168 -6.26 -12.42 -6.61
CA ILE A 168 -6.63 -11.96 -7.95
C ILE A 168 -6.79 -13.19 -8.86
N PRO A 169 -7.98 -13.40 -9.48
CA PRO A 169 -8.18 -14.52 -10.40
C PRO A 169 -7.17 -14.44 -11.55
N ARG A 170 -6.42 -15.51 -11.79
CA ARG A 170 -5.60 -15.61 -13.01
C ARG A 170 -6.54 -15.83 -14.19
N SER A 171 -6.48 -14.95 -15.20
CA SER A 171 -7.14 -15.22 -16.48
C SER A 171 -6.71 -16.58 -17.01
N PRO A 172 -7.64 -17.42 -17.52
CA PRO A 172 -7.25 -18.67 -18.15
C PRO A 172 -6.32 -18.35 -19.32
N SER A 173 -5.16 -19.02 -19.35
CA SER A 173 -4.25 -18.96 -20.50
C SER A 173 -5.02 -19.30 -21.77
N PRO A 174 -4.89 -18.54 -22.87
CA PRO A 174 -5.51 -18.92 -24.13
C PRO A 174 -5.04 -20.33 -24.50
N PRO A 175 -5.94 -21.21 -25.00
CA PRO A 175 -5.55 -22.54 -25.43
C PRO A 175 -4.47 -22.45 -26.53
N PRO A 176 -3.57 -23.44 -26.60
CA PRO A 176 -2.49 -23.48 -27.59
C PRO A 176 -3.00 -23.51 -29.04
#